data_AF-A0A356EAG8-F1
#
_entry.id   AF-A0A356EAG8-F1
#
_cell.length_a   1.000
_cell.length_b   1.000
_cell.length_c   1.000
_cell.angle_alpha   90.00
_cell.angle_beta   90.00
_cell.angle_gamma   90.00
#
_symmetry.space_group_name_H-M   'P 1'
#
loop_
_entity.id
_entity.type
_entity.pdbx_description
1 polymer ?
#
loop_
_entity_poly.entity_id
_entity_poly.type
_entity_poly.pdbx_seq_one_letter_code
_entity_poly.pdbx_strand_id
1 'polypeptide(L)' 'ICGNSVAQDKRFLFKYMPELADYFHYRHLDVSTLKELASRWKPEILKGFEKKNTHLALDDIRESIAELVYYREHFIRLAD' A
#
# COMPACT_ATOMS: atom_id res chain seq x y z
N ILE A 1 -2.95 -2.23 -9.95
CA ILE A 1 -2.83 -0.94 -9.23
C ILE A 1 -2.24 -1.21 -7.85
N CYS A 2 -1.42 -0.30 -7.33
CA CYS A 2 -0.66 -0.49 -6.10
C CYS A 2 -0.74 0.78 -5.24
N GLY A 3 -0.78 0.65 -3.91
CA GLY A 3 -0.86 1.78 -2.97
C GLY A 3 -1.44 1.37 -1.62
N ASN A 4 -1.76 2.33 -0.76
CA ASN A 4 -2.48 2.09 0.50
C ASN A 4 -3.97 2.31 0.32
N SER A 5 -4.78 1.35 0.77
CA SER A 5 -6.25 1.43 0.64
C SER A 5 -6.69 1.68 -0.81
N VAL A 6 -5.90 1.17 -1.76
CA VAL A 6 -5.89 1.56 -3.18
C VAL A 6 -7.17 1.17 -3.94
N ALA A 7 -7.98 0.29 -3.34
CA ALA A 7 -9.30 0.00 -3.85
C ALA A 7 -10.19 1.27 -3.91
N GLN A 8 -10.00 2.21 -2.97
CA GLN A 8 -10.73 3.47 -2.97
C GLN A 8 -10.36 4.32 -4.19
N ASP A 9 -9.08 4.50 -4.48
CA ASP A 9 -8.57 5.18 -5.67
C ASP A 9 -9.11 4.54 -6.94
N LYS A 10 -9.09 3.20 -7.02
CA LYS A 10 -9.61 2.47 -8.19
C LYS A 10 -11.10 2.72 -8.43
N ARG A 11 -11.92 2.92 -7.38
CA ARG A 11 -13.34 3.29 -7.55
C ARG A 11 -13.50 4.65 -8.23
N PHE A 12 -12.62 5.60 -7.95
CA PHE A 12 -12.61 6.89 -8.65
C PHE A 12 -12.17 6.70 -10.10
N LEU A 13 -11.13 5.89 -10.36
CA LEU A 13 -10.70 5.60 -11.72
C LEU A 13 -11.82 4.95 -12.55
N PHE A 14 -12.54 3.95 -12.01
CA PHE A 14 -13.66 3.34 -12.74
C PHE A 14 -14.75 4.33 -13.15
N LYS A 15 -15.02 5.35 -12.31
CA LYS A 15 -16.07 6.33 -12.58
C LYS A 15 -15.60 7.47 -13.49
N TYR A 16 -14.37 7.94 -13.29
CA TYR A 16 -13.90 9.21 -13.88
C TYR A 16 -12.77 9.03 -14.90
N MET A 17 -12.07 7.90 -14.91
CA MET A 17 -10.93 7.60 -15.78
C MET A 17 -10.91 6.11 -16.21
N PRO A 18 -11.95 5.62 -16.92
CA PRO A 18 -12.13 4.19 -17.19
C PRO A 18 -11.01 3.57 -18.03
N GLU A 19 -10.47 4.29 -19.01
CA GLU A 19 -9.33 3.82 -19.82
C GLU A 19 -8.09 3.55 -18.96
N LEU A 20 -7.85 4.41 -17.94
CA LEU A 20 -6.76 4.21 -16.99
C LEU A 20 -7.06 3.06 -16.02
N ALA A 21 -8.33 2.87 -15.62
CA ALA A 21 -8.72 1.74 -14.79
C ALA A 21 -8.47 0.39 -15.50
N ASP A 22 -8.78 0.32 -16.79
CA ASP A 22 -8.61 -0.88 -17.64
C ASP A 22 -7.16 -1.18 -17.99
N TYR A 23 -6.27 -0.18 -17.94
CA TYR A 23 -4.83 -0.39 -18.07
C TYR A 23 -4.26 -1.30 -16.96
N PHE A 24 -4.86 -1.29 -15.77
CA PHE A 24 -4.39 -2.10 -14.65
C PHE A 24 -5.03 -3.50 -14.64
N HIS A 25 -4.25 -4.50 -14.24
CA HIS A 25 -4.79 -5.83 -13.89
C HIS A 25 -5.90 -5.74 -12.81
N TYR A 26 -6.81 -6.72 -12.80
CA TYR A 26 -7.96 -6.72 -11.89
C TYR A 26 -7.57 -6.75 -10.40
N ARG A 27 -6.45 -7.40 -10.05
CA ARG A 27 -5.91 -7.50 -8.69
C ARG A 27 -5.36 -6.17 -8.15
N HIS A 28 -5.38 -6.04 -6.83
CA HIS A 28 -4.79 -4.93 -6.09
C HIS A 28 -3.59 -5.42 -5.29
N LEU A 29 -2.54 -4.60 -5.25
CA LEU A 29 -1.45 -4.75 -4.31
C LEU A 29 -1.62 -3.64 -3.26
N ASP A 30 -2.30 -3.97 -2.17
CA ASP A 30 -2.69 -3.02 -1.13
C ASP A 30 -1.77 -3.15 0.10
N VAL A 31 -0.95 -2.12 0.33
CA VAL A 31 0.01 -2.08 1.45
C VAL A 31 -0.71 -2.05 2.80
N SER A 32 -1.90 -1.46 2.88
CA SER A 32 -2.70 -1.42 4.10
C SER A 32 -3.15 -2.83 4.53
N THR A 33 -3.25 -3.79 3.59
CA THR A 33 -3.50 -5.19 3.95
C THR A 33 -2.35 -5.76 4.78
N LEU A 34 -1.10 -5.50 4.40
CA LEU A 34 0.06 -5.93 5.19
C LEU A 34 0.13 -5.20 6.53
N LYS A 35 -0.22 -3.92 6.58
CA LYS A 35 -0.32 -3.16 7.84
C LYS A 35 -1.30 -3.79 8.82
N GLU A 36 -2.50 -4.18 8.35
CA GLU A 36 -3.52 -4.83 9.19
C GLU A 36 -3.11 -6.24 9.63
N LEU A 37 -2.36 -6.97 8.81
CA LEU A 37 -1.80 -8.26 9.21
C LEU A 37 -0.67 -8.10 10.22
N ALA A 38 0.25 -7.15 9.99
CA ALA A 38 1.34 -6.83 10.89
C ALA A 38 0.81 -6.37 12.26
N SER A 39 -0.25 -5.56 12.30
CA SER A 39 -0.86 -5.12 13.56
C SER A 39 -1.40 -6.26 14.42
N ARG A 40 -1.81 -7.38 13.80
CA ARG A 40 -2.37 -8.55 14.48
C ARG A 40 -1.33 -9.63 14.78
N TRP A 41 -0.40 -9.83 13.87
CA TRP A 41 0.53 -10.97 13.92
C TRP A 41 1.90 -10.60 14.47
N LYS A 42 2.30 -9.32 14.34
CA LYS A 42 3.62 -8.83 14.74
C LYS A 42 3.59 -7.33 15.10
N PRO A 43 2.75 -6.90 16.06
CA PRO A 43 2.49 -5.48 16.33
C PRO A 43 3.73 -4.66 16.69
N GLU A 44 4.79 -5.30 17.20
CA GLU A 44 6.03 -4.65 17.59
C GLU A 44 6.74 -3.94 16.42
N ILE A 45 6.55 -4.40 15.18
CA ILE A 45 7.19 -3.76 14.01
C ILE A 45 6.50 -2.47 13.59
N LEU A 46 5.27 -2.20 14.04
CA LEU A 46 4.55 -1.00 13.61
C LEU A 46 5.21 0.29 14.08
N LYS A 47 5.98 0.24 15.17
CA LYS A 47 6.73 1.40 15.69
C LYS A 47 7.95 1.76 14.84
N GLY A 48 8.40 0.87 13.96
CA GLY A 48 9.59 1.08 13.13
C GLY A 48 9.30 1.82 11.82
N PHE A 49 8.03 2.13 11.52
CA PHE A 49 7.65 2.86 10.31
C PHE A 49 6.57 3.90 10.62
N GLU A 50 6.87 5.17 10.38
CA GLU A 50 5.93 6.28 10.52
C GLU A 50 5.80 7.06 9.20
N LYS A 51 4.57 7.39 8.85
CA LYS A 51 4.25 8.25 7.71
C LYS A 51 4.20 9.71 8.13
N LYS A 52 4.70 10.61 7.28
CA LYS A 52 4.58 12.05 7.47
C LYS A 52 3.18 12.55 7.12
N ASN A 53 2.43 11.83 6.28
CA ASN A 53 1.04 12.15 5.89
C ASN A 53 0.90 13.60 5.38
N THR A 54 1.68 13.98 4.38
CA THR A 54 1.66 15.35 3.83
C THR A 54 0.46 15.61 2.92
N HIS A 55 -0.35 14.59 2.60
CA HIS A 55 -1.53 14.67 1.74
C HIS A 55 -1.24 15.17 0.31
N LEU A 56 0.01 15.09 -0.11
CA LEU A 56 0.43 15.33 -1.49
C LEU A 56 0.58 13.97 -2.18
N ALA A 57 -0.12 13.78 -3.30
CA ALA A 57 -0.20 12.48 -3.97
C ALA A 57 1.17 11.84 -4.27
N LEU A 58 2.17 12.64 -4.67
CA LEU A 58 3.52 12.15 -4.96
C LEU A 58 4.28 11.72 -3.70
N ASP A 59 4.07 12.40 -2.58
CA ASP A 59 4.73 12.05 -1.33
C ASP A 59 4.04 10.83 -0.71
N ASP A 60 2.71 10.80 -0.69
CA ASP A 60 1.92 9.68 -0.17
C ASP A 60 2.24 8.36 -0.91
N ILE A 61 2.45 8.39 -2.24
CA ILE A 61 2.84 7.17 -2.99
C ILE A 61 4.28 6.75 -2.67
N ARG A 62 5.21 7.69 -2.45
CA ARG A 62 6.58 7.38 -2.01
C ARG A 62 6.58 6.75 -0.62
N GLU A 63 5.76 7.25 0.28
CA GLU A 63 5.56 6.67 1.61
C GLU A 63 4.94 5.27 1.53
N SER A 64 3.98 5.05 0.64
CA SER A 64 3.38 3.73 0.41
C SER A 64 4.41 2.70 -0.07
N ILE A 65 5.33 3.11 -0.95
CA ILE A 65 6.44 2.27 -1.42
C ILE A 65 7.41 1.96 -0.28
N ALA A 66 7.80 2.98 0.49
CA ALA A 66 8.70 2.80 1.63
C ALA A 66 8.11 1.88 2.70
N GLU A 67 6.80 1.98 2.97
CA GLU A 67 6.08 1.09 3.89
C GLU A 67 6.14 -0.37 3.43
N LEU A 68 5.94 -0.61 2.12
CA LEU A 68 6.01 -1.96 1.56
C LEU A 68 7.43 -2.54 1.63
N VAL A 69 8.46 -1.72 1.38
CA VAL A 69 9.87 -2.12 1.55
C VAL A 69 10.12 -2.52 3.01
N TYR A 70 9.65 -1.73 3.97
CA TYR A 70 9.75 -2.05 5.39
C TYR A 70 9.08 -3.40 5.73
N TYR A 71 7.86 -3.66 5.24
CA TYR A 71 7.22 -4.95 5.47
C TYR A 71 7.93 -6.11 4.80
N ARG A 72 8.54 -5.89 3.62
CA ARG A 72 9.36 -6.91 2.97
C ARG A 72 10.56 -7.32 3.82
N GLU A 73 11.20 -6.37 4.49
CA GLU A 73 12.40 -6.62 5.31
C GLU A 73 12.06 -7.17 6.71
N HIS A 74 10.98 -6.69 7.33
CA HIS A 74 10.72 -6.94 8.75
C HIS A 74 9.53 -7.87 9.04
N PHE A 75 8.67 -8.12 8.05
CA PHE A 75 7.42 -8.88 8.22
C PHE A 75 7.34 -10.14 7.34
N ILE A 76 7.71 -10.03 6.06
CA ILE A 76 7.61 -11.13 5.09
C ILE A 76 8.87 -11.98 5.14
N ARG A 77 8.75 -13.26 5.54
CA ARG A 77 9.85 -14.21 5.44
C ARG A 77 9.94 -14.73 4.00
N LEU A 78 10.93 -14.27 3.26
CA LEU A 78 11.27 -14.85 1.97
C LEU A 78 12.04 -16.16 2.23
N ALA A 79 11.68 -17.23 1.54
CA ALA A 79 12.52 -18.42 1.49
C ALA A 79 13.73 -18.11 0.60
N ASP A 80 14.92 -18.49 1.06
CA ASP A 80 16.15 -18.42 0.28
C ASP A 80 16.10 -19.35 -0.95
#